data_AF-A0A1V0UPI7-F1
#
_entry.id   AF-A0A1V0UPI7-F1
#
_cell.length_a   1.000
_cell.length_b   1.000
_cell.length_c   1.000
_cell.angle_alpha   90.00
_cell.angle_beta   90.00
_cell.angle_gamma   90.00
#
_symmetry.space_group_name_H-M   'P 1'
#
loop_
_entity.id
_entity.type
_entity.pdbx_description
1 polymer ?
#
loop_
_entity_poly.entity_id
_entity_poly.type
_entity_poly.pdbx_seq_one_letter_code
_entity_poly.pdbx_strand_id
1 'polypeptide(L)'
;MAIRTEYVEVDLKLKLKKDLHENEVICDKCSGTGLQVDDYSFGLASDKNFGFPYKKQTIKGCSHCYNGVKKKCEYCGNLLDRRSYQCNCKQYKLKKEQERHAEEMETWEKSAKVTVTQLIQSDYENMLYVENFEQFYTDIDTLLEEISEKLGYEELGTKDIEHLRVYKTNKETIGFDAHCILEDATDDLHESAYENVIKHENELQELLDSFAERVKGLTASYYPDYENGVVITLEDILTQGGSEN
;
A
#
# COMPACT_ATOMS: atom_id res chain seq x y z
N MET A 1 0.32 25.07 40.27
CA MET A 1 1.54 25.60 39.61
C MET A 1 1.17 26.88 38.88
N ALA A 2 2.00 27.91 38.94
CA ALA A 2 1.76 29.15 38.19
C ALA A 2 2.46 29.06 36.82
N ILE A 3 1.72 29.35 35.74
CA ILE A 3 2.30 29.49 34.40
C ILE A 3 2.91 30.88 34.26
N ARG A 4 4.11 30.95 33.71
CA ARG A 4 4.78 32.19 33.29
C ARG A 4 4.87 32.17 31.76
N THR A 5 4.54 33.28 31.12
CA THR A 5 4.67 33.46 29.68
C THR A 5 5.85 34.38 29.41
N GLU A 6 6.80 33.90 28.62
CA GLU A 6 7.95 34.67 28.13
C GLU A 6 7.84 34.83 26.63
N TYR A 7 8.17 36.02 26.13
CA TYR A 7 8.28 36.28 24.70
C TYR A 7 9.76 36.20 24.30
N VAL A 8 10.04 35.40 23.28
CA VAL A 8 11.37 35.28 22.69
C VAL A 8 11.31 35.86 21.28
N GLU A 9 12.04 36.94 21.04
CA GLU A 9 12.17 37.53 19.71
C GLU A 9 13.25 36.81 18.92
N VAL A 10 12.96 36.45 17.67
CA VAL A 10 13.90 35.79 16.76
C VAL A 10 14.11 36.69 15.53
N ASP A 11 15.29 37.30 15.42
CA ASP A 11 15.69 38.14 14.27
C ASP A 11 16.48 37.31 13.24
N LEU A 12 15.83 36.93 12.14
CA LEU A 12 16.46 36.20 11.03
C LEU A 12 16.80 37.14 9.87
N LYS A 13 18.03 37.65 9.84
CA LYS A 13 18.56 38.45 8.73
C LYS A 13 19.21 37.58 7.66
N LEU A 14 18.40 36.96 6.82
CA LEU A 14 18.83 36.03 5.78
C LEU A 14 18.16 36.34 4.44
N LYS A 15 18.85 36.07 3.32
CA LYS A 15 18.28 36.09 1.96
C LYS A 15 18.18 34.67 1.45
N LEU A 16 16.98 34.23 1.09
CA LEU A 16 16.73 32.90 0.54
C LEU A 16 16.57 32.98 -0.97
N LYS A 17 17.37 32.20 -1.71
CA LYS A 17 17.21 32.01 -3.17
C LYS A 17 16.37 30.77 -3.42
N LYS A 18 15.46 30.83 -4.41
CA LYS A 18 14.66 29.69 -4.89
C LYS A 18 14.80 29.62 -6.40
N ASP A 19 15.33 28.51 -6.90
CA ASP A 19 15.32 28.19 -8.33
C ASP A 19 14.02 27.40 -8.58
N LEU A 20 13.13 27.92 -9.44
CA LEU A 20 11.80 27.36 -9.68
C LEU A 20 11.73 26.75 -11.08
N HIS A 21 11.12 25.57 -11.20
CA HIS A 21 10.71 25.00 -12.48
C HIS A 21 9.43 25.67 -13.01
N GLU A 22 9.09 25.41 -14.29
CA GLU A 22 7.93 26.01 -14.98
C GLU A 22 6.60 25.82 -14.22
N ASN A 23 6.42 24.64 -13.62
CA ASN A 23 5.22 24.28 -12.85
C ASN A 23 5.37 24.53 -11.35
N GLU A 24 6.24 25.43 -10.93
CA GLU A 24 6.47 25.74 -9.52
C GLU A 24 6.18 27.21 -9.20
N VAL A 25 5.71 27.46 -7.98
CA VAL A 25 5.49 28.80 -7.46
C VAL A 25 5.87 28.91 -5.99
N ILE A 26 6.14 30.14 -5.58
CA ILE A 26 6.34 30.47 -4.17
C ILE A 26 5.05 30.18 -3.39
N CYS A 27 5.21 29.52 -2.24
CA CYS A 27 4.13 29.25 -1.31
C CYS A 27 3.62 30.57 -0.72
N ASP A 28 2.34 30.84 -0.94
CA ASP A 28 1.58 31.96 -0.39
C ASP A 28 1.52 31.94 1.15
N LYS A 29 1.47 30.75 1.78
CA LYS A 29 1.32 30.62 3.24
C LYS A 29 2.55 31.00 4.04
N CYS A 30 3.74 30.65 3.54
CA CYS A 30 5.00 30.97 4.21
C CYS A 30 5.84 32.00 3.44
N SER A 31 5.29 32.57 2.36
CA SER A 31 5.97 33.53 1.49
C SER A 31 7.36 33.05 1.02
N GLY A 32 7.50 31.75 0.74
CA GLY A 32 8.76 31.16 0.28
C GLY A 32 9.79 30.84 1.36
N THR A 33 9.53 31.17 2.63
CA THR A 33 10.45 30.82 3.74
C THR A 33 10.52 29.32 3.98
N GLY A 34 9.42 28.61 3.73
CA GLY A 34 9.28 27.19 4.05
C GLY A 34 9.06 26.92 5.53
N LEU A 35 8.84 27.97 6.35
CA LEU A 35 8.67 27.88 7.79
C LEU A 35 7.29 28.40 8.21
N GLN A 36 6.77 27.88 9.33
CA GLN A 36 5.58 28.39 9.99
C GLN A 36 5.71 28.24 11.50
N VAL A 37 5.03 29.11 12.24
CA VAL A 37 4.91 28.98 13.70
C VAL A 37 3.78 27.99 14.00
N ASP A 38 4.03 27.09 14.95
CA ASP A 38 3.08 26.07 15.39
C ASP A 38 2.84 26.16 16.89
N ASP A 39 1.58 26.03 17.29
CA ASP A 39 1.16 26.09 18.68
C ASP A 39 1.00 24.66 19.23
N TYR A 40 1.95 24.19 20.04
CA TYR A 40 1.79 22.93 20.77
C TYR A 40 0.97 23.17 22.05
N SER A 41 -0.28 22.74 22.04
CA SER A 41 -1.20 22.96 23.15
C SER A 41 -0.99 21.91 24.26
N PHE A 42 -0.99 22.34 25.52
CA PHE A 42 -0.87 21.47 26.69
C PHE A 42 -1.70 21.99 27.88
N GLY A 43 -1.88 21.14 28.89
CA GLY A 43 -2.66 21.42 30.10
C GLY A 43 -1.89 21.00 31.35
N LEU A 44 -2.30 21.52 32.50
CA LEU A 44 -1.76 21.15 33.80
C LEU A 44 -2.73 20.19 34.50
N ALA A 45 -2.18 19.31 35.35
CA ALA A 45 -3.00 18.38 36.15
C ALA A 45 -4.03 19.07 37.05
N SER A 46 -3.82 20.35 37.38
CA SER A 46 -4.75 21.16 38.18
C SER A 46 -5.88 21.80 37.37
N ASP A 47 -5.85 21.71 36.04
CA ASP A 47 -6.86 22.33 35.18
C ASP A 47 -8.15 21.52 35.25
N LYS A 48 -9.23 22.14 35.72
CA LYS A 48 -10.54 21.49 35.93
C LYS A 48 -11.38 21.38 34.66
N ASN A 49 -10.94 21.99 33.56
CA ASN A 49 -11.65 22.01 32.28
C ASN A 49 -10.97 21.09 31.27
N PHE A 50 -11.78 20.37 30.49
CA PHE A 50 -11.33 19.60 29.34
C PHE A 50 -10.92 20.55 28.20
N GLY A 51 -9.66 21.01 28.23
CA GLY A 51 -9.06 21.81 27.17
C GLY A 51 -7.62 22.13 27.52
N PHE A 52 -6.72 21.97 26.56
CA PHE A 52 -5.30 22.30 26.69
C PHE A 52 -5.12 23.82 26.53
N PRO A 53 -5.11 24.61 27.63
CA PRO A 53 -5.28 26.07 27.52
C PRO A 53 -3.96 26.80 27.27
N TYR A 54 -2.84 26.12 27.47
CA TYR A 54 -1.50 26.69 27.34
C TYR A 54 -0.87 26.21 26.05
N LYS A 55 0.06 27.01 25.51
CA LYS A 55 0.73 26.74 24.24
C LYS A 55 2.22 26.95 24.36
N LYS A 56 3.00 26.07 23.73
CA LYS A 56 4.42 26.29 23.42
C LYS A 56 4.54 26.50 21.92
N GLN A 57 5.03 27.66 21.51
CA GLN A 57 5.24 27.96 20.11
C GLN A 57 6.57 27.39 19.64
N THR A 58 6.59 26.78 18.46
CA THR A 58 7.81 26.32 17.80
C THR A 58 7.80 26.72 16.32
N ILE A 59 8.98 26.82 15.72
CA ILE A 59 9.11 27.02 14.28
C ILE A 59 9.27 25.65 13.64
N LYS A 60 8.36 25.29 12.73
CA LYS A 60 8.43 24.05 11.96
C LYS A 60 8.36 24.31 10.46
N GLY A 61 8.61 23.26 9.67
CA GLY A 61 8.42 23.31 8.23
C GLY A 61 6.97 23.59 7.85
N CYS A 62 6.74 24.45 6.87
CA CYS A 62 5.41 24.85 6.43
C CYS A 62 4.61 23.64 5.90
N SER A 63 3.43 23.39 6.46
CA SER A 63 2.60 22.22 6.12
C SER A 63 2.04 22.23 4.69
N HIS A 64 2.09 23.38 4.01
CA HIS A 64 1.47 23.57 2.70
C HIS A 64 2.45 23.54 1.52
N CYS A 65 3.74 23.41 1.76
CA CYS A 65 4.75 23.45 0.70
C CYS A 65 5.98 22.61 1.04
N TYR A 66 6.84 22.39 0.06
CA TYR A 66 8.17 21.84 0.28
C TYR A 66 9.19 22.99 0.18
N ASN A 67 9.85 23.33 1.29
CA ASN A 67 10.88 24.37 1.35
C ASN A 67 10.46 25.73 0.75
N GLY A 68 9.18 26.12 0.91
CA GLY A 68 8.66 27.38 0.42
C GLY A 68 8.13 27.35 -1.01
N VAL A 69 8.12 26.19 -1.67
CA VAL A 69 7.68 26.03 -3.06
C VAL A 69 6.50 25.07 -3.14
N LYS A 70 5.51 25.43 -3.97
CA LYS A 70 4.36 24.60 -4.33
C LYS A 70 4.45 24.21 -5.80
N LYS A 71 4.04 22.99 -6.11
CA LYS A 71 3.89 22.51 -7.49
C LYS A 71 2.50 22.80 -8.02
N LYS A 72 2.41 23.03 -9.31
CA LYS A 72 1.18 23.13 -10.10
C LYS A 72 1.01 21.87 -10.93
N CYS A 73 -0.24 21.52 -11.20
CA CYS A 73 -0.55 20.52 -12.21
C CYS A 73 -0.11 21.02 -13.59
N GLU A 74 0.67 20.21 -14.31
CA GLU A 74 1.12 20.51 -15.67
C GLU A 74 -0.03 20.70 -16.68
N TYR A 75 -1.22 20.17 -16.38
CA TYR A 75 -2.38 20.21 -17.27
C TYR A 75 -3.33 21.38 -16.98
N CYS A 76 -3.72 21.58 -15.72
CA CYS A 76 -4.72 22.58 -15.35
C CYS A 76 -4.16 23.78 -14.58
N GLY A 77 -2.87 23.79 -14.24
CA GLY A 77 -2.22 24.88 -13.51
C GLY A 77 -2.61 25.00 -12.03
N ASN A 78 -3.55 24.19 -11.54
CA ASN A 78 -3.95 24.21 -10.13
C ASN A 78 -2.81 23.77 -9.21
N LEU A 79 -2.72 24.39 -8.04
CA LEU A 79 -1.77 24.00 -7.01
C LEU A 79 -2.05 22.57 -6.52
N LEU A 80 -0.99 21.78 -6.45
CA LEU A 80 -1.02 20.41 -5.96
C LEU A 80 -0.87 20.40 -4.44
N ASP A 81 -1.54 19.43 -3.80
CA ASP A 81 -1.35 19.19 -2.38
C ASP A 81 0.05 18.65 -2.10
N ARG A 82 0.63 19.08 -0.97
CA ARG A 82 2.00 18.69 -0.58
C ARG A 82 2.14 17.19 -0.35
N ARG A 83 1.08 16.50 0.09
CA ARG A 83 1.14 15.09 0.50
C ARG A 83 1.01 14.15 -0.70
N SER A 84 0.08 14.42 -1.61
CA SER A 84 -0.19 13.51 -2.72
C SER A 84 0.48 13.93 -4.03
N TYR A 85 0.73 15.23 -4.25
CA TYR A 85 1.09 15.78 -5.56
C TYR A 85 0.17 15.32 -6.71
N GLN A 86 -1.05 14.91 -6.39
CA GLN A 86 -2.02 14.41 -7.37
C GLN A 86 -3.04 15.50 -7.73
N CYS A 87 -3.49 15.49 -8.99
CA CYS A 87 -4.55 16.38 -9.46
C CYS A 87 -5.81 15.58 -9.83
N ASN A 88 -6.97 16.23 -9.73
CA ASN A 88 -8.25 15.63 -10.12
C ASN A 88 -8.72 16.06 -11.51
N CYS A 89 -7.89 16.77 -12.29
CA CYS A 89 -8.28 17.18 -13.63
C CYS A 89 -8.29 15.99 -14.61
N LYS A 90 -9.13 16.07 -15.65
CA LYS A 90 -9.36 14.98 -16.60
C LYS A 90 -8.07 14.48 -17.26
N GLN A 91 -7.21 15.39 -17.70
CA GLN A 91 -5.96 15.04 -18.39
C GLN A 91 -4.97 14.33 -17.46
N TYR A 92 -4.85 14.78 -16.20
CA TYR A 92 -4.00 14.11 -15.22
C TYR A 92 -4.48 12.68 -14.94
N LYS A 93 -5.80 12.51 -14.72
CA LYS A 93 -6.39 11.19 -14.51
C LYS A 93 -6.17 10.27 -15.72
N LEU A 94 -6.35 10.78 -16.93
CA LEU A 94 -6.12 10.00 -18.15
C LEU A 94 -4.65 9.56 -18.27
N LYS A 95 -3.69 10.46 -18.03
CA LYS A 95 -2.27 10.08 -18.05
C LYS A 95 -1.95 9.05 -16.97
N LYS A 96 -2.47 9.23 -15.76
CA LYS A 96 -2.25 8.28 -14.67
C LYS A 96 -2.83 6.90 -14.97
N GLU A 97 -4.00 6.86 -15.59
CA GLU A 97 -4.61 5.62 -16.07
C GLU A 97 -3.74 4.95 -17.15
N GLN A 98 -3.23 5.72 -18.10
CA GLN A 98 -2.34 5.22 -19.15
C GLN A 98 -1.01 4.71 -18.60
N GLU A 99 -0.42 5.42 -17.63
CA GLU A 99 0.80 5.00 -16.93
C GLU A 99 0.54 3.69 -16.17
N ARG A 100 -0.54 3.61 -15.41
CA ARG A 100 -0.92 2.38 -14.68
C ARG A 100 -1.12 1.21 -15.63
N HIS A 101 -1.91 1.40 -16.69
CA HIS A 101 -2.14 0.36 -17.69
C HIS A 101 -0.84 -0.07 -18.39
N ALA A 102 0.09 0.86 -18.64
CA ALA A 102 1.40 0.53 -19.20
C ALA A 102 2.26 -0.28 -18.23
N GLU A 103 2.26 0.06 -16.93
CA GLU A 103 2.95 -0.69 -15.88
C GLU A 103 2.38 -2.10 -15.71
N GLU A 104 1.05 -2.25 -15.72
CA GLU A 104 0.38 -3.56 -15.67
C GLU A 104 0.74 -4.42 -16.90
N MET A 105 0.70 -3.84 -18.10
CA MET A 105 1.14 -4.52 -19.33
C MET A 105 2.60 -4.94 -19.27
N GLU A 106 3.50 -4.06 -18.82
CA GLU A 106 4.91 -4.37 -18.66
C GLU A 106 5.13 -5.51 -17.65
N THR A 107 4.35 -5.52 -16.57
CA THR A 107 4.37 -6.56 -15.54
C THR A 107 3.92 -7.90 -16.13
N TRP A 108 2.81 -7.93 -16.85
CA TRP A 108 2.36 -9.13 -17.57
C TRP A 108 3.41 -9.61 -18.57
N GLU A 109 4.00 -8.75 -19.38
CA GLU A 109 5.00 -9.15 -20.38
C GLU A 109 6.23 -9.79 -19.73
N LYS A 110 6.68 -9.28 -18.57
CA LYS A 110 7.83 -9.83 -17.83
C LYS A 110 7.54 -11.13 -17.08
N SER A 111 6.27 -11.46 -16.83
CA SER A 111 5.91 -12.67 -16.09
C SER A 111 6.29 -13.94 -16.85
N ALA A 112 6.75 -14.95 -16.10
CA ALA A 112 6.91 -16.31 -16.60
C ALA A 112 5.52 -16.91 -16.83
N LYS A 113 5.26 -17.39 -18.05
CA LYS A 113 3.94 -17.87 -18.46
C LYS A 113 3.92 -19.39 -18.57
N VAL A 114 2.93 -20.01 -17.96
CA VAL A 114 2.63 -21.44 -18.13
C VAL A 114 1.27 -21.62 -18.80
N THR A 115 1.07 -22.73 -19.50
CA THR A 115 -0.25 -23.07 -20.04
C THR A 115 -1.14 -23.73 -18.99
N VAL A 116 -2.45 -23.78 -19.23
CA VAL A 116 -3.41 -24.53 -18.40
C VAL A 116 -2.97 -25.99 -18.23
N THR A 117 -2.55 -26.65 -19.31
CA THR A 117 -2.05 -28.04 -19.24
C THR A 117 -0.85 -28.18 -18.31
N GLN A 118 0.11 -27.26 -18.38
CA GLN A 118 1.29 -27.28 -17.50
C GLN A 118 0.92 -27.01 -16.05
N LEU A 119 -0.07 -26.13 -15.81
CA LEU A 119 -0.60 -25.86 -14.47
C LEU A 119 -1.20 -27.13 -13.86
N ILE A 120 -2.06 -27.82 -14.59
CA ILE A 120 -2.69 -29.08 -14.16
C ILE A 120 -1.63 -30.17 -13.93
N GLN A 121 -0.64 -30.30 -14.82
CA GLN A 121 0.46 -31.25 -14.67
C GLN A 121 1.33 -30.99 -13.43
N SER A 122 1.41 -29.74 -12.98
CA SER A 122 2.16 -29.37 -11.78
C SER A 122 1.41 -29.60 -10.48
N ASP A 123 0.15 -30.06 -10.55
CA ASP A 123 -0.73 -30.27 -9.38
C ASP A 123 -0.83 -28.99 -8.52
N TYR A 124 -1.12 -27.86 -9.19
CA TYR A 124 -1.15 -26.56 -8.54
C TYR A 124 -2.40 -26.39 -7.66
N GLU A 125 -2.22 -26.39 -6.34
CA GLU A 125 -3.31 -26.36 -5.35
C GLU A 125 -3.68 -24.95 -4.83
N ASN A 126 -2.93 -23.92 -5.20
CA ASN A 126 -3.20 -22.55 -4.76
C ASN A 126 -4.26 -21.88 -5.66
N MET A 127 -4.82 -20.78 -5.16
CA MET A 127 -5.79 -19.97 -5.92
C MET A 127 -5.15 -19.32 -7.16
N LEU A 128 -5.99 -18.91 -8.10
CA LEU A 128 -5.62 -18.06 -9.24
C LEU A 128 -6.21 -16.66 -9.04
N TYR A 129 -5.50 -15.64 -9.51
CA TYR A 129 -5.97 -14.26 -9.51
C TYR A 129 -6.15 -13.79 -10.95
N VAL A 130 -7.30 -13.19 -11.27
CA VAL A 130 -7.57 -12.61 -12.58
C VAL A 130 -7.63 -11.09 -12.44
N GLU A 131 -6.63 -10.40 -13.00
CA GLU A 131 -6.51 -8.95 -12.89
C GLU A 131 -7.71 -8.23 -13.52
N ASN A 132 -8.18 -8.71 -14.68
CA ASN A 132 -9.31 -8.11 -15.40
C ASN A 132 -10.63 -8.14 -14.61
N PHE A 133 -10.78 -9.08 -13.67
CA PHE A 133 -11.97 -9.23 -12.83
C PHE A 133 -11.72 -8.77 -11.40
N GLU A 134 -10.47 -8.44 -11.05
CA GLU A 134 -10.02 -8.17 -9.68
C GLU A 134 -10.45 -9.27 -8.68
N GLN A 135 -10.45 -10.53 -9.11
CA GLN A 135 -11.04 -11.65 -8.37
C GLN A 135 -10.11 -12.87 -8.26
N PHE A 136 -10.27 -13.62 -7.16
CA PHE A 136 -9.60 -14.88 -6.91
C PHE A 136 -10.50 -16.08 -7.19
N TYR A 137 -9.90 -17.14 -7.71
CA TYR A 137 -10.54 -18.40 -8.09
C TYR A 137 -9.89 -19.55 -7.34
N THR A 138 -10.69 -20.48 -6.83
CA THR A 138 -10.20 -21.62 -6.06
C THR A 138 -9.33 -22.56 -6.87
N ASP A 139 -9.63 -22.69 -8.16
CA ASP A 139 -9.00 -23.62 -9.08
C ASP A 139 -9.23 -23.16 -10.53
N ILE A 140 -8.55 -23.82 -11.47
CA ILE A 140 -8.60 -23.50 -12.89
C ILE A 140 -9.96 -23.87 -13.51
N ASP A 141 -10.62 -24.91 -13.03
CA ASP A 141 -11.90 -25.37 -13.59
C ASP A 141 -13.00 -24.34 -13.32
N THR A 142 -13.11 -23.87 -12.07
CA THR A 142 -14.03 -22.79 -11.67
C THR A 142 -13.80 -21.51 -12.48
N LEU A 143 -12.54 -21.18 -12.77
CA LEU A 143 -12.20 -20.03 -13.61
C LEU A 143 -12.66 -20.23 -15.06
N LEU A 144 -12.40 -21.40 -15.65
CA LEU A 144 -12.78 -21.70 -17.03
C LEU A 144 -14.31 -21.73 -17.19
N GLU A 145 -15.05 -22.25 -16.21
CA GLU A 145 -16.51 -22.21 -16.16
C GLU A 145 -17.03 -20.76 -16.17
N GLU A 146 -16.51 -19.88 -15.31
CA GLU A 146 -16.94 -18.47 -15.29
C GLU A 146 -16.63 -17.76 -16.60
N ILE A 147 -15.45 -17.98 -17.20
CA ILE A 147 -15.10 -17.40 -18.50
C ILE A 147 -16.06 -17.92 -19.58
N SER A 148 -16.40 -19.21 -19.58
CA SER A 148 -17.35 -19.82 -20.51
C SER A 148 -18.75 -19.21 -20.40
N GLU A 149 -19.24 -19.02 -19.18
CA GLU A 149 -20.53 -18.35 -18.94
C GLU A 149 -20.51 -16.91 -19.47
N LYS A 150 -19.46 -16.15 -19.18
CA LYS A 150 -19.30 -14.76 -19.65
C LYS A 150 -19.23 -14.65 -21.17
N LEU A 151 -18.61 -15.62 -21.85
CA LEU A 151 -18.63 -15.70 -23.31
C LEU A 151 -20.05 -16.00 -23.83
N GLY A 152 -20.76 -16.92 -23.19
CA GLY A 152 -22.13 -17.31 -23.54
C GLY A 152 -23.14 -16.16 -23.39
N TYR A 153 -22.95 -15.29 -22.40
CA TYR A 153 -23.77 -14.09 -22.18
C TYR A 153 -23.28 -12.84 -22.94
N GLU A 154 -22.26 -12.96 -23.80
CA GLU A 154 -21.63 -11.84 -24.53
C GLU A 154 -21.08 -10.73 -23.60
N GLU A 155 -20.79 -11.05 -22.32
CA GLU A 155 -20.07 -10.16 -21.40
C GLU A 155 -18.58 -10.09 -21.73
N LEU A 156 -18.06 -11.15 -22.36
CA LEU A 156 -16.72 -11.22 -22.93
C LEU A 156 -16.81 -11.59 -24.41
N GLY A 157 -15.96 -10.98 -25.22
CA GLY A 157 -15.68 -11.41 -26.58
C GLY A 157 -14.52 -12.39 -26.62
N THR A 158 -14.42 -13.15 -27.71
CA THR A 158 -13.31 -14.10 -27.93
C THR A 158 -11.93 -13.44 -27.92
N LYS A 159 -11.85 -12.17 -28.30
CA LYS A 159 -10.61 -11.38 -28.25
C LYS A 159 -10.21 -10.97 -26.84
N ASP A 160 -11.17 -10.88 -25.92
CA ASP A 160 -10.88 -10.47 -24.54
C ASP A 160 -10.12 -11.56 -23.80
N ILE A 161 -10.26 -12.82 -24.22
CA ILE A 161 -9.52 -13.98 -23.68
C ILE A 161 -8.01 -13.80 -23.86
N GLU A 162 -7.57 -13.32 -25.03
CA GLU A 162 -6.15 -13.04 -25.30
C GLU A 162 -5.58 -11.90 -24.41
N HIS A 163 -6.47 -11.15 -23.77
CA HIS A 163 -6.14 -10.03 -22.89
C HIS A 163 -6.40 -10.34 -21.41
N LEU A 164 -6.83 -11.57 -21.07
CA LEU A 164 -6.95 -12.00 -19.69
C LEU A 164 -5.56 -12.20 -19.08
N ARG A 165 -5.34 -11.56 -17.94
CA ARG A 165 -4.10 -11.64 -17.17
C ARG A 165 -4.39 -12.43 -15.91
N VAL A 166 -4.12 -13.73 -16.02
CA VAL A 166 -4.31 -14.69 -14.94
C VAL A 166 -2.96 -14.95 -14.30
N TYR A 167 -2.87 -14.75 -13.00
CA TYR A 167 -1.67 -14.96 -12.21
C TYR A 167 -1.88 -16.11 -11.24
N LYS A 168 -0.79 -16.82 -10.94
CA LYS A 168 -0.72 -17.67 -9.77
C LYS A 168 -0.83 -16.81 -8.51
N THR A 169 -0.99 -17.46 -7.37
CA THR A 169 -0.94 -16.81 -6.07
C THR A 169 0.12 -17.40 -5.16
N ASN A 170 0.66 -16.52 -4.31
CA ASN A 170 1.43 -16.88 -3.15
C ASN A 170 0.50 -17.02 -1.96
N LYS A 171 0.66 -18.12 -1.22
CA LYS A 171 -0.10 -18.41 -0.02
C LYS A 171 0.74 -18.00 1.19
N GLU A 172 0.21 -17.10 1.99
CA GLU A 172 0.75 -16.76 3.29
C GLU A 172 -0.19 -17.26 4.39
N THR A 173 0.39 -17.64 5.52
CA THR A 173 -0.34 -18.05 6.72
C THR A 173 0.19 -17.28 7.90
N ILE A 174 -0.55 -17.28 9.01
CA ILE A 174 -0.08 -16.63 10.23
C ILE A 174 1.28 -17.17 10.66
N GLY A 175 2.15 -16.26 11.07
CA GLY A 175 3.41 -16.53 11.75
C GLY A 175 3.53 -15.58 12.92
N PHE A 176 4.27 -16.00 13.94
CA PHE A 176 4.57 -15.17 15.10
C PHE A 176 6.08 -15.08 15.25
N ASP A 177 6.53 -13.93 15.70
CA ASP A 177 7.94 -13.68 15.99
C ASP A 177 8.10 -13.52 17.50
N ALA A 178 8.71 -14.52 18.13
CA ALA A 178 9.02 -14.50 19.55
C ALA A 178 9.90 -13.29 19.93
N HIS A 179 10.79 -12.86 19.03
CA HIS A 179 11.65 -11.71 19.22
C HIS A 179 10.84 -10.44 19.47
N CYS A 180 9.96 -10.12 18.52
CA CYS A 180 9.10 -8.94 18.56
C CYS A 180 8.19 -8.97 19.81
N ILE A 181 7.62 -10.15 20.14
CA ILE A 181 6.76 -10.29 21.32
C ILE A 181 7.53 -10.02 22.61
N LEU A 182 8.76 -10.52 22.73
CA LEU A 182 9.59 -10.31 23.93
C LEU A 182 10.09 -8.87 24.02
N GLU A 183 10.47 -8.25 22.91
CA GLU A 183 10.84 -6.83 22.84
C GLU A 183 9.68 -5.95 23.32
N ASP A 184 8.51 -6.09 22.69
CA ASP A 184 7.31 -5.33 23.05
C ASP A 184 6.89 -5.55 24.52
N ALA A 185 6.96 -6.79 25.01
CA ALA A 185 6.56 -7.11 26.39
C ALA A 185 7.51 -6.56 27.45
N THR A 186 8.73 -6.17 27.07
CA THR A 186 9.76 -5.68 28.00
C THR A 186 10.14 -4.22 27.83
N ASP A 187 9.60 -3.53 26.82
CA ASP A 187 9.92 -2.12 26.49
C ASP A 187 9.74 -1.18 27.70
N ASP A 188 8.68 -1.37 28.48
CA ASP A 188 8.38 -0.56 29.68
C ASP A 188 9.02 -1.09 30.98
N LEU A 189 9.76 -2.20 30.92
CA LEU A 189 10.36 -2.83 32.09
C LEU A 189 11.79 -2.30 32.36
N HIS A 190 12.39 -2.79 33.44
CA HIS A 190 13.78 -2.49 33.77
C HIS A 190 14.71 -2.91 32.62
N GLU A 191 15.80 -2.18 32.38
CA GLU A 191 16.74 -2.37 31.24
C GLU A 191 17.25 -3.82 31.08
N SER A 192 17.31 -4.57 32.18
CA SER A 192 17.74 -5.97 32.20
C SER A 192 16.63 -6.99 31.89
N ALA A 193 15.37 -6.57 31.77
CA ALA A 193 14.23 -7.45 31.60
C ALA A 193 14.32 -8.20 30.27
N TYR A 194 14.57 -7.48 29.17
CA TYR A 194 14.75 -8.07 27.84
C TYR A 194 15.89 -9.10 27.81
N GLU A 195 17.07 -8.74 28.33
CA GLU A 195 18.25 -9.64 28.38
C GLU A 195 18.00 -10.94 29.16
N ASN A 196 17.09 -10.90 30.14
CA ASN A 196 16.75 -12.09 30.92
C ASN A 196 15.79 -13.01 30.17
N VAL A 197 14.83 -12.46 29.43
CA VAL A 197 13.80 -13.26 28.75
C VAL A 197 14.21 -13.71 27.35
N ILE A 198 15.05 -12.97 26.64
CA ILE A 198 15.50 -13.33 25.28
C ILE A 198 16.25 -14.67 25.24
N LYS A 199 16.82 -15.10 26.36
CA LYS A 199 17.44 -16.43 26.52
C LYS A 199 16.45 -17.59 26.33
N HIS A 200 15.15 -17.31 26.42
CA HIS A 200 14.04 -18.26 26.24
C HIS A 200 13.29 -18.08 24.90
N GLU A 201 13.81 -17.27 23.98
CA GLU A 201 13.21 -16.98 22.67
C GLU A 201 12.88 -18.26 21.90
N ASN A 202 13.80 -19.21 21.82
CA ASN A 202 13.59 -20.48 21.11
C ASN A 202 12.44 -21.30 21.71
N GLU A 203 12.33 -21.36 23.04
CA GLU A 203 11.26 -22.09 23.73
C GLU A 203 9.89 -21.46 23.42
N LEU A 204 9.82 -20.13 23.40
CA LEU A 204 8.61 -19.41 23.03
C LEU A 204 8.29 -19.59 21.55
N GLN A 205 9.29 -19.50 20.66
CA GLN A 205 9.10 -19.67 19.22
C GLN A 205 8.54 -21.06 18.89
N GLU A 206 9.03 -22.13 19.53
CA GLU A 206 8.48 -23.49 19.33
C GLU A 206 6.99 -23.59 19.72
N LEU A 207 6.57 -22.94 20.82
CA LEU A 207 5.16 -22.90 21.23
C LEU A 207 4.30 -22.12 20.24
N LEU A 208 4.82 -21.00 19.74
CA LEU A 208 4.16 -20.14 18.76
C LEU A 208 4.03 -20.83 17.40
N ASP A 209 5.08 -21.48 16.92
CA ASP A 209 5.10 -22.25 15.67
C ASP A 209 4.10 -23.40 15.74
N SER A 210 4.07 -24.12 16.87
CA SER A 210 3.10 -25.19 17.11
C SER A 210 1.66 -24.66 17.07
N PHE A 211 1.42 -23.46 17.60
CA PHE A 211 0.11 -22.82 17.52
C PHE A 211 -0.22 -22.37 16.09
N ALA A 212 0.71 -21.71 15.39
CA ALA A 212 0.56 -21.28 14.00
C ALA A 212 0.22 -22.47 13.09
N GLU A 213 0.91 -23.59 13.24
CA GLU A 213 0.65 -24.82 12.48
C GLU A 213 -0.78 -25.35 12.69
N ARG A 214 -1.33 -25.26 13.91
CA ARG A 214 -2.72 -25.66 14.19
C ARG A 214 -3.75 -24.77 13.51
N VAL A 215 -3.45 -23.49 13.30
CA VAL A 215 -4.40 -22.50 12.77
C VAL A 215 -4.08 -22.04 11.34
N LYS A 216 -3.03 -22.58 10.71
CA LYS A 216 -2.58 -22.14 9.37
C LYS A 216 -3.67 -22.24 8.31
N GLY A 217 -4.53 -23.26 8.39
CA GLY A 217 -5.64 -23.44 7.47
C GLY A 217 -6.73 -22.37 7.61
N LEU A 218 -6.88 -21.78 8.81
CA LEU A 218 -7.86 -20.74 9.10
C LEU A 218 -7.37 -19.33 8.73
N THR A 219 -6.07 -19.17 8.49
CA THR A 219 -5.41 -17.88 8.26
C THR A 219 -4.77 -17.78 6.88
N ALA A 220 -4.96 -18.80 6.04
CA ALA A 220 -4.47 -18.81 4.68
C ALA A 220 -5.02 -17.62 3.90
N SER A 221 -4.11 -16.76 3.46
CA SER A 221 -4.37 -15.57 2.65
C SER A 221 -3.59 -15.71 1.35
N TYR A 222 -4.23 -15.39 0.24
CA TYR A 222 -3.64 -15.52 -1.08
C TYR A 222 -3.38 -14.13 -1.67
N TYR A 223 -2.20 -13.95 -2.22
CA TYR A 223 -1.78 -12.71 -2.87
C TYR A 223 -1.37 -12.99 -4.31
N PRO A 224 -1.66 -12.09 -5.26
CA PRO A 224 -1.26 -12.28 -6.65
C PRO A 224 0.26 -12.41 -6.78
N ASP A 225 0.70 -13.43 -7.50
CA ASP A 225 2.09 -13.61 -7.90
C ASP A 225 2.30 -13.06 -9.31
N TYR A 226 2.64 -11.77 -9.39
CA TYR A 226 2.83 -11.07 -10.66
C TYR A 226 4.04 -11.58 -11.46
N GLU A 227 4.89 -12.43 -10.88
CA GLU A 227 6.01 -13.05 -11.59
C GLU A 227 5.58 -14.29 -12.40
N ASN A 228 4.46 -14.93 -12.04
CA ASN A 228 4.01 -16.19 -12.64
C ASN A 228 2.59 -16.09 -13.20
N GLY A 229 2.49 -15.95 -14.52
CA GLY A 229 1.24 -15.93 -15.27
C GLY A 229 0.78 -17.30 -15.76
N VAL A 230 -0.53 -17.43 -15.99
CA VAL A 230 -1.19 -18.56 -16.62
C VAL A 230 -1.86 -18.08 -17.89
N VAL A 231 -1.54 -18.70 -19.02
CA VAL A 231 -2.14 -18.37 -20.32
C VAL A 231 -3.34 -19.29 -20.53
N ILE A 232 -4.51 -18.68 -20.69
CA ILE A 232 -5.76 -19.36 -21.05
C ILE A 232 -6.05 -19.09 -22.53
N THR A 233 -6.42 -20.15 -23.24
CA THR A 233 -6.81 -20.09 -24.65
C THR A 233 -8.28 -20.46 -24.83
N LEU A 234 -8.82 -20.15 -26.00
CA LEU A 234 -10.17 -20.60 -26.40
C LEU A 234 -10.31 -22.12 -26.38
N GLU A 235 -9.24 -22.85 -26.73
CA GLU A 235 -9.26 -24.31 -26.73
C GLU A 235 -9.44 -24.85 -25.30
N ASP A 236 -8.77 -24.26 -24.31
CA ASP A 236 -8.89 -24.66 -22.90
C ASP A 236 -10.34 -24.55 -22.40
N ILE A 237 -11.03 -23.47 -22.79
CA ILE A 237 -12.44 -23.22 -22.43
C ILE A 237 -13.36 -24.23 -23.12
N LEU A 238 -13.14 -24.48 -24.42
CA LEU A 238 -13.96 -25.40 -25.21
C LEU A 238 -13.78 -26.87 -24.82
N THR A 239 -12.59 -27.26 -24.35
CA THR A 239 -12.34 -28.64 -23.90
C THR A 239 -13.10 -29.03 -22.64
N GLN A 240 -13.53 -28.08 -21.79
CA GLN A 240 -14.40 -28.36 -20.65
C GLN A 240 -15.86 -28.66 -21.05
N GLY A 241 -16.32 -28.11 -22.17
CA GLY A 241 -17.67 -28.37 -22.70
C GLY A 241 -17.80 -29.68 -23.49
N GLY A 242 -16.71 -30.45 -23.67
CA GLY A 242 -16.64 -31.62 -24.54
C GLY A 242 -16.81 -32.98 -23.85
N SER A 243 -16.97 -33.03 -22.53
CA SER A 243 -17.12 -34.29 -21.77
C SER A 243 -18.57 -34.73 -21.55
N GLU A 244 -19.48 -34.38 -22.45
CA GLU A 244 -20.79 -35.01 -22.60
C GLU A 244 -21.11 -35.25 -24.08
N ASN A 245 -20.69 -36.41 -24.60
CA ASN A 245 -21.36 -37.16 -25.69
C ASN A 245 -20.81 -38.58 -25.80
#